data_AF-A0A0F4GET9-F1
#
_entry.id   AF-A0A0F4GET9-F1
#
_cell.length_a   1.000
_cell.length_b   1.000
_cell.length_c   1.000
_cell.angle_alpha   90.00
_cell.angle_beta   90.00
_cell.angle_gamma   90.00
#
_symmetry.space_group_name_H-M   'P 1'
#
loop_
_entity.id
_entity.type
_entity.pdbx_description
1 polymer ?
#
loop_
_entity_poly.entity_id
_entity_poly.type
_entity_poly.pdbx_seq_one_letter_code
_entity_poly.pdbx_strand_id
1 'polypeptide(L)'
;MSFQEAVNRGDRLLTAMHALSAGTPQSTWTSFSDLSKYGWINEESHQDINFKARQEIKLIMSDPLLAPTHLSANNIKIRLMHGVNRSVDNKVYLETGGYFEQLYNVEGGTMFATSLWSPKYTGAQMPIAVTGGKYAFPPICFWSDVAYLQWEELAKNDMQLKGLQRVVHCSISNDTTRAVIDKILSDRGTIARELVYPGVTTSSSDGDDFKALLGTPNACGTAYLLAQHKGQLGRKVVKRFDVFSVFSEGQDLKAKVEGKWAYAMVIHVGDQ
;
A
#
# COMPACT_ATOMS: atom_id res chain seq x y z
N MET A 1 -4.48 -0.32 -18.08
CA MET A 1 -3.08 -0.76 -18.22
C MET A 1 -3.11 -2.21 -18.71
N SER A 2 -2.29 -2.57 -19.69
CA SER A 2 -2.11 -3.94 -20.14
C SER A 2 -1.17 -4.73 -19.22
N PHE A 3 -1.15 -6.06 -19.35
CA PHE A 3 -0.19 -6.91 -18.64
C PHE A 3 1.25 -6.51 -18.94
N GLN A 4 1.60 -6.29 -20.22
CA GLN A 4 2.95 -5.89 -20.61
C GLN A 4 3.33 -4.49 -20.08
N GLU A 5 2.39 -3.55 -20.02
CA GLU A 5 2.63 -2.26 -19.38
C GLU A 5 2.94 -2.41 -17.89
N ALA A 6 2.25 -3.32 -17.21
CA ALA A 6 2.53 -3.66 -15.81
C ALA A 6 3.91 -4.31 -15.67
N VAL A 7 4.28 -5.27 -16.54
CA VAL A 7 5.63 -5.87 -16.58
C VAL A 7 6.71 -4.80 -16.74
N ASN A 8 6.58 -3.94 -17.74
CA ASN A 8 7.56 -2.88 -18.02
C ASN A 8 7.69 -1.89 -16.85
N ARG A 9 6.58 -1.60 -16.16
CA ARG A 9 6.60 -0.75 -14.98
C ARG A 9 7.25 -1.45 -13.79
N GLY A 10 6.92 -2.72 -13.55
CA GLY A 10 7.53 -3.52 -12.50
C GLY A 10 9.02 -3.70 -12.68
N ASP A 11 9.48 -3.91 -13.91
CA ASP A 11 10.91 -4.01 -14.24
C ASP A 11 11.67 -2.74 -13.82
N ARG A 12 11.17 -1.55 -14.19
CA ARG A 12 11.75 -0.26 -13.76
C ARG A 12 11.75 -0.08 -12.25
N LEU A 13 10.67 -0.49 -11.58
CA LEU A 13 10.56 -0.40 -10.11
C LEU A 13 11.53 -1.36 -9.42
N LEU A 14 11.70 -2.56 -9.96
CA LEU A 14 12.69 -3.52 -9.47
C LEU A 14 14.11 -2.97 -9.64
N THR A 15 14.45 -2.41 -10.80
CA THR A 15 15.73 -1.73 -11.02
C THR A 15 15.96 -0.61 -10.00
N ALA A 16 14.97 0.25 -9.77
CA ALA A 16 15.06 1.33 -8.78
C ALA A 16 15.26 0.82 -7.34
N MET A 17 14.63 -0.31 -6.98
CA MET A 17 14.84 -0.97 -5.69
C MET A 17 16.23 -1.62 -5.56
N HIS A 18 16.83 -2.12 -6.64
CA HIS A 18 18.18 -2.70 -6.60
C HIS A 18 19.32 -1.68 -6.78
N ALA A 19 19.03 -0.50 -7.32
CA ALA A 19 20.01 0.56 -7.45
C ALA A 19 20.54 1.05 -6.09
N LEU A 20 21.81 1.47 -6.07
CA LEU A 20 22.40 2.19 -4.94
C LEU A 20 21.60 3.48 -4.67
N SER A 21 21.64 3.99 -3.44
CA SER A 21 20.92 5.23 -3.09
C SER A 21 21.32 6.43 -3.96
N ALA A 22 22.57 6.49 -4.43
CA ALA A 22 23.03 7.51 -5.37
C ALA A 22 22.42 7.38 -6.79
N GLY A 23 21.92 6.20 -7.14
CA GLY A 23 21.32 5.89 -8.44
C GLY A 23 19.79 6.03 -8.51
N THR A 24 19.12 6.27 -7.38
CA THR A 24 17.67 6.46 -7.30
C THR A 24 17.35 7.72 -6.50
N PRO A 25 16.60 8.69 -7.07
CA PRO A 25 16.16 9.87 -6.31
C PRO A 25 15.49 9.46 -5.01
N GLN A 26 16.04 9.92 -3.88
CA GLN A 26 15.48 9.70 -2.55
C GLN A 26 14.42 10.75 -2.25
N SER A 27 13.41 10.39 -1.46
CA SER A 27 12.39 11.32 -1.02
C SER A 27 13.01 12.36 -0.07
N THR A 28 12.58 13.61 -0.20
CA THR A 28 12.94 14.68 0.73
C THR A 28 12.04 14.71 1.95
N TRP A 29 10.95 13.93 1.95
CA TRP A 29 9.98 13.86 3.04
C TRP A 29 10.44 12.85 4.08
N THR A 30 11.10 13.34 5.13
CA THR A 30 11.69 12.47 6.15
C THR A 30 11.15 12.70 7.56
N SER A 31 10.26 13.68 7.76
CA SER A 31 9.69 14.01 9.07
C SER A 31 8.17 13.97 9.05
N PHE A 32 7.57 13.24 9.98
CA PHE A 32 6.10 13.19 10.13
C PHE A 32 5.45 14.58 10.21
N SER A 33 6.14 15.57 10.78
CA SER A 33 5.66 16.94 10.90
C SER A 33 5.35 17.63 9.55
N ASP A 34 6.00 17.20 8.46
CA ASP A 34 5.79 17.74 7.10
C ASP A 34 4.35 17.53 6.61
N LEU A 35 3.66 16.48 7.08
CA LEU A 35 2.27 16.20 6.72
C LEU A 35 1.36 17.38 7.07
N SER A 36 1.46 17.86 8.30
CA SER A 36 0.61 18.94 8.82
C SER A 36 0.84 20.28 8.10
N LYS A 37 2.08 20.53 7.65
CA LYS A 37 2.48 21.70 6.85
C LYS A 37 1.72 21.76 5.53
N TYR A 38 1.43 20.60 4.94
CA TYR A 38 0.71 20.46 3.67
C TYR A 38 -0.71 19.94 3.83
N GLY A 39 -1.36 20.15 4.98
CA GLY A 39 -2.83 20.01 5.09
C GLY A 39 -3.33 18.60 5.41
N TRP A 40 -2.43 17.68 5.73
CA TRP A 40 -2.80 16.37 6.26
C TRP A 40 -3.12 16.45 7.76
N ILE A 41 -4.19 15.76 8.15
CA ILE A 41 -4.65 15.64 9.53
C ILE A 41 -4.91 14.17 9.87
N ASN A 42 -4.77 13.83 11.15
CA ASN A 42 -5.21 12.55 11.68
C ASN A 42 -6.72 12.63 11.95
N GLU A 43 -7.50 11.93 11.14
CA GLU A 43 -8.96 11.87 11.27
C GLU A 43 -9.38 10.81 12.30
N GLU A 44 -8.70 9.66 12.32
CA GLU A 44 -8.99 8.55 13.24
C GLU A 44 -7.70 7.83 13.67
N SER A 45 -7.59 7.52 14.97
CA SER A 45 -6.54 6.67 15.52
C SER A 45 -7.10 5.70 16.55
N HIS A 46 -6.91 4.40 16.35
CA HIS A 46 -7.41 3.35 17.24
C HIS A 46 -6.31 2.32 17.53
N GLN A 47 -6.01 2.11 18.82
CA GLN A 47 -4.99 1.16 19.30
C GLN A 47 -5.51 -0.27 19.49
N ASP A 48 -6.82 -0.49 19.36
CA ASP A 48 -7.43 -1.81 19.49
C ASP A 48 -8.49 -2.00 18.39
N ILE A 49 -8.22 -2.89 17.45
CA ILE A 49 -9.13 -3.23 16.34
C ILE A 49 -9.97 -4.46 16.66
N ASN A 50 -9.98 -4.90 17.93
CA ASN A 50 -10.81 -6.03 18.32
C ASN A 50 -12.26 -5.77 17.92
N PHE A 51 -12.79 -6.76 17.18
CA PHE A 51 -14.17 -6.95 16.76
C PHE A 51 -14.59 -6.57 15.32
N LYS A 52 -13.85 -5.73 14.56
CA LYS A 52 -14.24 -5.37 13.16
C LYS A 52 -13.16 -5.52 12.07
N ALA A 53 -12.02 -6.13 12.39
CA ALA A 53 -10.96 -6.34 11.39
C ALA A 53 -11.45 -7.18 10.19
N ARG A 54 -11.05 -6.79 8.98
CA ARG A 54 -11.36 -7.50 7.73
C ARG A 54 -10.82 -8.95 7.76
N GLN A 55 -11.44 -9.86 7.02
CA GLN A 55 -11.10 -11.29 7.05
C GLN A 55 -9.61 -11.54 6.74
N GLU A 56 -9.06 -10.86 5.74
CA GLU A 56 -7.65 -10.95 5.37
C GLU A 56 -6.69 -10.55 6.49
N ILE A 57 -7.05 -9.52 7.27
CA ILE A 57 -6.24 -9.07 8.41
C ILE A 57 -6.23 -10.17 9.48
N LYS A 58 -7.40 -10.76 9.77
CA LYS A 58 -7.52 -11.88 10.72
C LYS A 58 -6.70 -13.09 10.28
N LEU A 59 -6.78 -13.47 9.00
CA LEU A 59 -6.02 -14.60 8.44
C LEU A 59 -4.52 -14.39 8.58
N ILE A 60 -4.01 -13.22 8.16
CA ILE A 60 -2.58 -12.90 8.20
C ILE A 60 -2.07 -12.79 9.65
N MET A 61 -2.82 -12.13 10.54
CA MET A 61 -2.42 -11.97 11.95
C MET A 61 -2.56 -13.26 12.78
N SER A 62 -3.23 -14.27 12.24
CA SER A 62 -3.35 -15.58 12.86
C SER A 62 -2.37 -16.61 12.29
N ASP A 63 -1.56 -16.22 11.29
CA ASP A 63 -0.55 -17.08 10.69
C ASP A 63 0.62 -17.28 11.67
N PRO A 64 0.84 -18.51 12.18
CA PRO A 64 1.92 -18.79 13.12
C PRO A 64 3.31 -18.60 12.50
N LEU A 65 3.43 -18.64 11.17
CA LEU A 65 4.68 -18.40 10.45
C LEU A 65 5.03 -16.91 10.34
N LEU A 66 4.12 -16.01 10.72
CA LEU A 66 4.32 -14.56 10.67
C LEU A 66 4.52 -13.92 12.07
N ALA A 67 4.77 -14.72 13.11
CA ALA A 67 4.99 -14.24 14.46
C ALA A 67 6.14 -13.20 14.57
N PRO A 68 5.98 -12.11 15.36
CA PRO A 68 4.89 -11.87 16.30
C PRO A 68 3.81 -10.92 15.72
N THR A 69 3.20 -11.23 14.57
CA THR A 69 1.97 -10.53 14.14
C THR A 69 0.71 -11.01 14.85
N HIS A 70 0.76 -11.29 16.17
CA HIS A 70 -0.43 -11.70 16.89
C HIS A 70 -1.42 -10.54 17.04
N LEU A 71 -2.73 -10.84 17.03
CA LEU A 71 -3.81 -9.87 17.28
C LEU A 71 -3.67 -9.14 18.63
N SER A 72 -2.99 -9.75 19.60
CA SER A 72 -2.67 -9.16 20.90
C SER A 72 -1.46 -8.20 20.90
N ALA A 73 -0.80 -8.01 19.77
CA ALA A 73 0.27 -7.03 19.61
C ALA A 73 -0.29 -5.60 19.48
N ASN A 74 0.58 -4.60 19.66
CA ASN A 74 0.23 -3.17 19.52
C ASN A 74 -0.08 -2.80 18.06
N ASN A 75 -1.31 -3.09 17.65
CA ASN A 75 -1.86 -2.81 16.33
C ASN A 75 -2.49 -1.42 16.33
N ILE A 76 -2.01 -0.51 15.49
CA ILE A 76 -2.52 0.88 15.45
C ILE A 76 -3.14 1.14 14.08
N LYS A 77 -4.45 1.37 14.05
CA LYS A 77 -5.17 1.84 12.87
C LYS A 77 -5.11 3.36 12.83
N ILE A 78 -4.71 3.93 11.71
CA ILE A 78 -4.64 5.37 11.48
C ILE A 78 -5.27 5.73 10.14
N ARG A 79 -6.07 6.79 10.13
CA ARG A 79 -6.59 7.42 8.91
C ARG A 79 -6.07 8.85 8.81
N LEU A 80 -5.18 9.06 7.85
CA LEU A 80 -4.70 10.40 7.50
C LEU A 80 -5.53 10.94 6.34
N MET A 81 -6.07 12.15 6.51
CA MET A 81 -6.88 12.85 5.50
C MET A 81 -6.25 14.18 5.12
N HIS A 82 -6.21 14.49 3.83
CA HIS A 82 -5.86 15.81 3.31
C HIS A 82 -7.10 16.72 3.30
N GLY A 83 -7.41 17.24 4.48
CA GLY A 83 -8.67 17.93 4.79
C GLY A 83 -8.52 19.38 5.25
N VAL A 84 -7.34 19.99 5.11
CA VAL A 84 -7.11 21.38 5.54
C VAL A 84 -6.42 22.16 4.44
N ASN A 85 -7.03 23.27 4.03
CA ASN A 85 -6.41 24.23 3.13
C ASN A 85 -5.12 24.79 3.75
N ARG A 86 -4.03 24.84 2.97
CA ARG A 86 -2.76 25.41 3.40
C ARG A 86 -2.19 26.38 2.36
N SER A 87 -1.47 27.38 2.85
CA SER A 87 -0.64 28.26 2.02
C SER A 87 0.81 28.10 2.42
N VAL A 88 1.65 27.66 1.48
CA VAL A 88 3.10 27.46 1.69
C VAL A 88 3.83 28.06 0.49
N ASP A 89 4.82 28.92 0.73
CA ASP A 89 5.66 29.56 -0.30
C ASP A 89 4.84 30.20 -1.44
N ASN A 90 3.82 30.99 -1.07
CA ASN A 90 2.87 31.66 -1.98
C ASN A 90 2.04 30.71 -2.87
N LYS A 91 2.04 29.41 -2.59
CA LYS A 91 1.14 28.44 -3.23
C LYS A 91 0.02 28.06 -2.27
N VAL A 92 -1.19 27.99 -2.82
CA VAL A 92 -2.39 27.53 -2.10
C VAL A 92 -2.64 26.07 -2.47
N TYR A 93 -2.70 25.23 -1.45
CA TYR A 93 -3.09 23.83 -1.53
C TYR A 93 -4.49 23.72 -0.92
N LEU A 94 -5.49 23.54 -1.76
CA LEU A 94 -6.85 23.27 -1.30
C LEU A 94 -6.95 21.83 -0.82
N GLU A 95 -7.77 21.61 0.20
CA GLU A 95 -8.16 20.29 0.64
C GLU A 95 -8.68 19.46 -0.54
N THR A 96 -8.40 18.17 -0.50
CA THR A 96 -8.76 17.26 -1.60
C THR A 96 -9.70 16.17 -1.14
N GLY A 97 -9.94 16.05 0.18
CA GLY A 97 -10.64 14.90 0.77
C GLY A 97 -9.92 13.57 0.58
N GLY A 98 -8.69 13.58 0.04
CA GLY A 98 -7.90 12.36 -0.16
C GLY A 98 -7.50 11.79 1.19
N TYR A 99 -7.55 10.47 1.35
CA TYR A 99 -7.20 9.83 2.60
C TYR A 99 -6.52 8.48 2.40
N PHE A 100 -5.65 8.16 3.35
CA PHE A 100 -4.99 6.87 3.46
C PHE A 100 -5.31 6.28 4.84
N GLU A 101 -6.06 5.20 4.83
CA GLU A 101 -6.36 4.40 6.01
C GLU A 101 -5.44 3.18 6.03
N GLN A 102 -4.75 3.01 7.15
CA GLN A 102 -3.70 2.02 7.31
C GLN A 102 -3.76 1.42 8.71
N LEU A 103 -3.34 0.17 8.81
CA LEU A 103 -3.09 -0.50 10.07
C LEU A 103 -1.62 -0.90 10.15
N TYR A 104 -0.99 -0.56 11.26
CA TYR A 104 0.41 -0.84 11.53
C TYR A 104 0.58 -1.85 12.64
N ASN A 105 1.45 -2.82 12.41
CA ASN A 105 2.06 -3.66 13.42
C ASN A 105 3.58 -3.47 13.30
N VAL A 106 4.11 -2.49 14.03
CA VAL A 106 5.52 -2.10 13.92
C VAL A 106 6.45 -3.20 14.44
N GLU A 107 6.07 -3.84 15.55
CA GLU A 107 6.85 -4.92 16.17
C GLU A 107 6.99 -6.15 15.26
N GLY A 108 5.89 -6.53 14.59
CA GLY A 108 5.83 -7.59 13.59
C GLY A 108 6.15 -7.13 12.17
N GLY A 109 6.67 -5.91 11.97
CA GLY A 109 7.15 -5.47 10.66
C GLY A 109 6.09 -5.42 9.56
N THR A 110 4.82 -5.16 9.87
CA THR A 110 3.72 -5.29 8.90
C THR A 110 2.88 -4.01 8.79
N MET A 111 2.66 -3.55 7.56
CA MET A 111 1.68 -2.51 7.21
C MET A 111 0.51 -3.11 6.46
N PHE A 112 -0.71 -2.70 6.77
CA PHE A 112 -1.92 -3.05 6.04
C PHE A 112 -2.51 -1.78 5.44
N ALA A 113 -2.46 -1.66 4.12
CA ALA A 113 -3.14 -0.64 3.36
C ALA A 113 -4.61 -1.05 3.16
N THR A 114 -5.53 -0.43 3.91
CA THR A 114 -6.94 -0.83 3.93
C THR A 114 -7.82 0.03 3.03
N SER A 115 -7.54 1.34 2.93
CA SER A 115 -8.27 2.25 2.04
C SER A 115 -7.33 3.33 1.49
N LEU A 116 -7.18 3.41 0.17
CA LEU A 116 -6.22 4.30 -0.48
C LEU A 116 -6.87 5.26 -1.49
N TRP A 117 -7.35 6.41 -1.02
CA TRP A 117 -7.98 7.43 -1.85
C TRP A 117 -7.04 8.61 -2.06
N SER A 118 -6.33 8.60 -3.19
CA SER A 118 -5.31 9.62 -3.47
C SER A 118 -5.91 11.04 -3.60
N PRO A 119 -5.17 12.09 -3.19
CA PRO A 119 -5.55 13.49 -3.44
C PRO A 119 -5.91 13.80 -4.89
N LYS A 120 -5.23 13.14 -5.85
CA LYS A 120 -5.54 13.30 -7.28
C LYS A 120 -6.93 12.82 -7.65
N TYR A 121 -7.34 11.67 -7.11
CA TYR A 121 -8.63 11.06 -7.42
C TYR A 121 -9.78 11.81 -6.74
N THR A 122 -9.66 12.10 -5.45
CA THR A 122 -10.73 12.76 -4.67
C THR A 122 -10.79 14.26 -4.96
N GLY A 123 -9.64 14.91 -5.14
CA GLY A 123 -9.57 16.34 -5.44
C GLY A 123 -10.29 16.71 -6.74
N ALA A 124 -10.29 15.83 -7.73
CA ALA A 124 -11.03 16.01 -8.98
C ALA A 124 -12.57 15.96 -8.80
N GLN A 125 -13.05 15.44 -7.66
CA GLN A 125 -14.48 15.28 -7.34
C GLN A 125 -14.99 16.32 -6.34
N MET A 126 -14.11 17.19 -5.84
CA MET A 126 -14.48 18.27 -4.93
C MET A 126 -15.37 19.31 -5.64
N PRO A 127 -16.23 20.05 -4.91
CA PRO A 127 -17.02 21.14 -5.47
C PRO A 127 -16.16 22.19 -6.22
N ILE A 128 -14.96 22.45 -5.70
CA ILE A 128 -13.89 23.14 -6.42
C ILE A 128 -12.86 22.08 -6.79
N ALA A 129 -12.84 21.68 -8.06
CA ALA A 129 -11.96 20.63 -8.53
C ALA A 129 -10.47 21.01 -8.39
N VAL A 130 -9.71 20.18 -7.69
CA VAL A 130 -8.25 20.26 -7.58
C VAL A 130 -7.66 19.33 -8.63
N THR A 131 -7.20 19.90 -9.75
CA THR A 131 -6.71 19.14 -10.91
C THR A 131 -5.21 19.30 -11.16
N GLY A 132 -4.50 20.03 -10.30
CA GLY A 132 -3.07 20.34 -10.48
C GLY A 132 -2.78 21.56 -11.35
N GLY A 133 -3.82 22.26 -11.83
CA GLY A 133 -3.70 23.54 -12.52
C GLY A 133 -3.64 24.72 -11.54
N LYS A 134 -4.71 25.54 -11.52
CA LYS A 134 -4.84 26.69 -10.60
C LYS A 134 -4.65 26.31 -9.13
N TYR A 135 -5.11 25.11 -8.75
CA TYR A 135 -4.94 24.55 -7.42
C TYR A 135 -4.04 23.31 -7.53
N ALA A 136 -2.84 23.42 -6.96
CA ALA A 136 -1.86 22.35 -6.97
C ALA A 136 -2.29 21.23 -6.01
N PHE A 137 -1.91 19.99 -6.34
CA PHE A 137 -1.94 18.91 -5.36
C PHE A 137 -0.94 19.19 -4.24
N PRO A 138 -1.20 18.71 -3.00
CA PRO A 138 -0.18 18.76 -1.95
C PRO A 138 1.09 18.06 -2.42
N PRO A 139 2.30 18.56 -2.07
CA PRO A 139 3.55 17.92 -2.47
C PRO A 139 3.67 16.48 -1.97
N ILE A 140 3.15 16.20 -0.76
CA ILE A 140 3.00 14.85 -0.21
C ILE A 140 1.63 14.31 -0.65
N CYS A 141 1.56 13.69 -1.82
CA CYS A 141 0.30 13.16 -2.39
C CYS A 141 0.33 11.68 -2.76
N PHE A 142 1.50 11.04 -2.68
CA PHE A 142 1.65 9.61 -2.93
C PHE A 142 1.57 8.83 -1.62
N TRP A 143 0.95 7.65 -1.68
CA TRP A 143 0.85 6.76 -0.53
C TRP A 143 2.21 6.36 0.02
N SER A 144 3.24 6.19 -0.83
CA SER A 144 4.60 5.81 -0.40
C SER A 144 5.19 6.77 0.63
N ASP A 145 5.07 8.09 0.41
CA ASP A 145 5.58 9.08 1.34
C ASP A 145 4.72 9.15 2.62
N VAL A 146 3.40 9.16 2.49
CA VAL A 146 2.51 9.20 3.66
C VAL A 146 2.68 7.96 4.55
N ALA A 147 2.79 6.78 3.94
CA ALA A 147 3.03 5.51 4.65
C ALA A 147 4.40 5.49 5.32
N TYR A 148 5.45 5.98 4.65
CA TYR A 148 6.77 6.13 5.24
C TYR A 148 6.72 7.03 6.48
N LEU A 149 6.19 8.25 6.34
CA LEU A 149 6.16 9.23 7.43
C LEU A 149 5.39 8.69 8.63
N GLN A 150 4.29 7.97 8.40
CA GLN A 150 3.53 7.36 9.49
C GLN A 150 4.26 6.19 10.15
N TRP A 151 5.01 5.39 9.37
CA TRP A 151 5.85 4.31 9.91
C TRP A 151 7.00 4.86 10.75
N GLU A 152 7.63 5.94 10.28
CA GLU A 152 8.69 6.66 10.99
C GLU A 152 8.21 7.18 12.34
N GLU A 153 7.05 7.85 12.38
CA GLU A 153 6.43 8.32 13.62
C GLU A 153 6.15 7.20 14.63
N LEU A 154 5.74 6.02 14.14
CA LEU A 154 5.38 4.90 15.01
C LEU A 154 6.59 4.07 15.46
N ALA A 155 7.71 4.12 14.74
CA ALA A 155 8.93 3.43 15.09
C ALA A 155 9.62 4.12 16.27
N LYS A 156 9.89 3.37 17.35
CA LYS A 156 10.54 3.91 18.57
C LYS A 156 12.06 3.98 18.45
N ASN A 157 12.64 3.31 17.44
CA ASN A 157 14.07 3.24 17.21
C ASN A 157 14.38 2.75 15.78
N ASP A 158 15.65 2.85 15.39
CA ASP A 158 16.18 2.41 14.08
C ASP A 158 15.88 0.96 13.74
N MET A 159 15.87 0.05 14.73
CA MET A 159 15.61 -1.37 14.50
C MET A 159 14.16 -1.57 14.06
N GLN A 160 13.21 -0.87 14.68
CA GLN A 160 11.81 -0.88 14.29
C GLN A 160 11.59 -0.19 12.94
N LEU A 161 12.25 0.96 12.71
CA LEU A 161 12.17 1.70 11.44
C LEU A 161 12.60 0.82 10.26
N LYS A 162 13.73 0.12 10.40
CA LYS A 162 14.27 -0.84 9.41
C LYS A 162 13.61 -2.22 9.48
N GLY A 163 12.67 -2.42 10.40
CA GLY A 163 12.00 -3.68 10.69
C GLY A 163 10.85 -4.03 9.76
N LEU A 164 10.58 -3.24 8.72
CA LEU A 164 9.52 -3.53 7.74
C LEU A 164 9.82 -4.85 7.00
N GLN A 165 8.87 -5.79 7.06
CA GLN A 165 8.93 -7.11 6.45
C GLN A 165 7.77 -7.35 5.46
N ARG A 166 6.62 -6.70 5.66
CA ARG A 166 5.42 -6.94 4.86
C ARG A 166 4.60 -5.68 4.64
N VAL A 167 4.06 -5.54 3.44
CA VAL A 167 2.98 -4.61 3.12
C VAL A 167 1.81 -5.39 2.54
N VAL A 168 0.64 -5.27 3.13
CA VAL A 168 -0.58 -5.96 2.71
C VAL A 168 -1.53 -4.96 2.07
N HIS A 169 -1.96 -5.24 0.84
CA HIS A 169 -3.05 -4.50 0.21
C HIS A 169 -4.34 -5.29 0.39
N CYS A 170 -5.26 -4.73 1.19
CA CYS A 170 -6.51 -5.37 1.58
C CYS A 170 -7.64 -5.03 0.61
N SER A 171 -8.55 -5.97 0.39
CA SER A 171 -9.78 -5.81 -0.41
C SER A 171 -9.58 -5.03 -1.72
N ILE A 172 -8.63 -5.47 -2.55
CA ILE A 172 -8.24 -4.80 -3.80
C ILE A 172 -9.45 -4.70 -4.73
N SER A 173 -9.94 -3.46 -4.91
CA SER A 173 -11.04 -3.12 -5.82
C SER A 173 -10.58 -2.47 -7.12
N ASN A 174 -9.28 -2.15 -7.25
CA ASN A 174 -8.73 -1.53 -8.44
C ASN A 174 -8.78 -2.50 -9.63
N ASP A 175 -9.58 -2.17 -10.65
CA ASP A 175 -9.81 -3.05 -11.81
C ASP A 175 -8.53 -3.37 -12.59
N THR A 176 -7.56 -2.44 -12.63
CA THR A 176 -6.27 -2.71 -13.30
C THR A 176 -5.46 -3.74 -12.54
N THR A 177 -5.36 -3.62 -11.20
CA THR A 177 -4.67 -4.63 -10.39
C THR A 177 -5.38 -5.99 -10.49
N ARG A 178 -6.72 -6.01 -10.41
CA ARG A 178 -7.53 -7.23 -10.52
C ARG A 178 -7.32 -7.92 -11.87
N ALA A 179 -7.33 -7.18 -12.98
CA ALA A 179 -7.09 -7.74 -14.31
C ALA A 179 -5.70 -8.39 -14.46
N VAL A 180 -4.66 -7.82 -13.83
CA VAL A 180 -3.32 -8.43 -13.80
C VAL A 180 -3.34 -9.73 -13.00
N ILE A 181 -3.96 -9.74 -11.82
CA ILE A 181 -4.11 -10.96 -11.00
C ILE A 181 -4.89 -12.02 -11.78
N ASP A 182 -6.04 -11.68 -12.36
CA ASP A 182 -6.89 -12.61 -13.12
C ASP A 182 -6.13 -13.22 -14.31
N LYS A 183 -5.29 -12.44 -15.00
CA LYS A 183 -4.43 -12.95 -16.08
C LYS A 183 -3.43 -13.99 -15.57
N ILE A 184 -2.74 -13.71 -14.46
CA ILE A 184 -1.77 -14.64 -13.86
C ILE A 184 -2.46 -15.93 -13.43
N LEU A 185 -3.62 -15.82 -12.77
CA LEU A 185 -4.40 -16.98 -12.35
C LEU A 185 -4.85 -17.82 -13.54
N SER A 186 -5.33 -17.18 -14.61
CA SER A 186 -5.73 -17.86 -15.85
C SER A 186 -4.58 -18.61 -16.50
N ASP A 187 -3.39 -17.99 -16.60
CA ASP A 187 -2.21 -18.63 -17.18
C ASP A 187 -1.73 -19.84 -16.37
N ARG A 188 -1.92 -19.77 -15.04
CA ARG A 188 -1.61 -20.85 -14.09
C ARG A 188 -2.73 -21.88 -13.95
N GLY A 189 -3.83 -21.76 -14.69
CA GLY A 189 -4.99 -22.66 -14.59
C GLY A 189 -5.66 -22.66 -13.22
N THR A 190 -5.54 -21.56 -12.46
CA THR A 190 -6.06 -21.43 -11.10
C THR A 190 -7.36 -20.61 -11.08
N ILE A 191 -8.31 -20.99 -10.23
CA ILE A 191 -9.61 -20.31 -10.12
C ILE A 191 -9.62 -19.45 -8.85
N ALA A 192 -10.00 -18.17 -9.00
CA ALA A 192 -10.03 -17.19 -7.90
C ALA A 192 -10.73 -17.70 -6.64
N ARG A 193 -11.90 -18.34 -6.77
CA ARG A 193 -12.72 -18.82 -5.64
C ARG A 193 -12.01 -19.85 -4.75
N GLU A 194 -10.98 -20.52 -5.26
CA GLU A 194 -10.23 -21.58 -4.58
C GLU A 194 -8.95 -21.05 -3.90
N LEU A 195 -8.66 -19.75 -4.04
CA LEU A 195 -7.50 -19.12 -3.44
C LEU A 195 -7.70 -18.86 -1.94
N VAL A 196 -7.39 -19.86 -1.13
CA VAL A 196 -7.28 -19.73 0.32
C VAL A 196 -5.89 -19.20 0.67
N TYR A 197 -5.80 -18.24 1.61
CA TYR A 197 -4.53 -17.70 2.11
C TYR A 197 -3.51 -18.83 2.41
N PRO A 198 -2.26 -18.75 1.90
CA PRO A 198 -1.64 -17.62 1.18
C PRO A 198 -1.97 -17.51 -0.31
N GLY A 199 -2.69 -18.48 -0.89
CA GLY A 199 -3.15 -18.47 -2.27
C GLY A 199 -2.02 -18.74 -3.26
N VAL A 200 -1.89 -17.91 -4.28
CA VAL A 200 -0.82 -18.01 -5.29
C VAL A 200 0.37 -17.18 -4.85
N THR A 201 1.51 -17.87 -4.67
CA THR A 201 2.81 -17.23 -4.44
C THR A 201 3.50 -16.95 -5.77
N THR A 202 4.05 -15.74 -5.89
CA THR A 202 4.84 -15.28 -7.06
C THR A 202 6.12 -14.60 -6.57
N SER A 203 7.27 -14.99 -7.10
CA SER A 203 8.61 -14.55 -6.71
C SER A 203 9.43 -14.12 -7.93
N SER A 204 10.65 -13.62 -7.74
CA SER A 204 11.48 -13.17 -8.86
C SER A 204 11.76 -14.24 -9.92
N SER A 205 11.73 -15.54 -9.57
CA SER A 205 11.88 -16.64 -10.52
C SER A 205 10.69 -16.82 -11.46
N ASP A 206 9.54 -16.24 -11.12
CA ASP A 206 8.32 -16.25 -11.95
C ASP A 206 8.35 -15.19 -13.07
N GLY A 207 9.46 -14.44 -13.20
CA GLY A 207 9.71 -13.56 -14.32
C GLY A 207 8.64 -12.47 -14.49
N ASP A 208 7.89 -12.53 -15.59
CA ASP A 208 6.93 -11.50 -15.96
C ASP A 208 5.73 -11.42 -15.00
N ASP A 209 5.28 -12.53 -14.40
CA ASP A 209 4.19 -12.50 -13.40
C ASP A 209 4.57 -11.61 -12.21
N PHE A 210 5.80 -11.77 -11.71
CA PHE A 210 6.32 -11.00 -10.59
C PHE A 210 6.43 -9.52 -10.93
N LYS A 211 6.98 -9.21 -12.11
CA LYS A 211 7.09 -7.83 -12.59
C LYS A 211 5.71 -7.23 -12.82
N ALA A 212 4.77 -7.97 -13.39
CA ALA A 212 3.41 -7.51 -13.62
C ALA A 212 2.72 -7.15 -12.31
N LEU A 213 2.78 -8.01 -11.29
CA LEU A 213 2.26 -7.71 -9.95
C LEU A 213 2.90 -6.45 -9.36
N LEU A 214 4.22 -6.35 -9.40
CA LEU A 214 4.97 -5.19 -8.88
C LEU A 214 4.58 -3.88 -9.60
N GLY A 215 4.25 -3.94 -10.88
CA GLY A 215 3.83 -2.79 -11.69
C GLY A 215 2.39 -2.33 -11.47
N THR A 216 1.57 -3.11 -10.77
CA THR A 216 0.16 -2.77 -10.52
C THR A 216 0.01 -1.48 -9.71
N PRO A 217 -1.12 -0.76 -9.85
CA PRO A 217 -1.43 0.41 -9.02
C PRO A 217 -1.36 0.17 -7.51
N ASN A 218 -1.67 -1.05 -7.03
CA ASN A 218 -1.59 -1.39 -5.62
C ASN A 218 -0.14 -1.67 -5.19
N ALA A 219 0.63 -2.49 -5.91
CA ALA A 219 1.99 -2.83 -5.49
C ALA A 219 3.01 -1.69 -5.71
N CYS A 220 2.80 -0.83 -6.71
CA CYS A 220 3.81 0.16 -7.07
C CYS A 220 4.10 1.16 -5.94
N GLY A 221 3.11 1.46 -5.10
CA GLY A 221 3.30 2.32 -3.93
C GLY A 221 4.33 1.72 -2.96
N THR A 222 4.28 0.40 -2.75
CA THR A 222 5.26 -0.32 -1.92
C THR A 222 6.64 -0.26 -2.55
N ALA A 223 6.75 -0.42 -3.87
CA ALA A 223 8.03 -0.30 -4.55
C ALA A 223 8.64 1.11 -4.42
N TYR A 224 7.84 2.17 -4.56
CA TYR A 224 8.30 3.55 -4.34
C TYR A 224 8.72 3.79 -2.90
N LEU A 225 7.95 3.29 -1.91
CA LEU A 225 8.32 3.34 -0.50
C LEU A 225 9.74 2.80 -0.27
N LEU A 226 10.03 1.59 -0.78
CA LEU A 226 11.35 0.96 -0.60
C LEU A 226 12.45 1.62 -1.43
N ALA A 227 12.13 2.14 -2.62
CA ALA A 227 13.12 2.73 -3.51
C ALA A 227 13.53 4.16 -3.11
N GLN A 228 12.61 4.94 -2.55
CA GLN A 228 12.81 6.36 -2.25
C GLN A 228 13.20 6.64 -0.79
N HIS A 229 12.99 5.68 0.11
CA HIS A 229 13.32 5.79 1.54
C HIS A 229 14.41 4.79 1.97
N LYS A 230 15.36 4.48 1.08
CA LYS A 230 16.41 3.47 1.31
C LYS A 230 17.34 3.85 2.46
N GLY A 231 17.60 5.14 2.63
CA GLY A 231 18.47 5.64 3.68
C GLY A 231 17.90 5.35 5.07
N GLN A 232 16.58 5.38 5.21
CA GLN A 232 15.86 5.28 6.47
C GLN A 232 15.39 3.85 6.75
N LEU A 233 14.78 3.19 5.75
CA LEU A 233 14.28 1.81 5.88
C LEU A 233 15.37 0.75 5.73
N GLY A 234 16.58 1.13 5.31
CA GLY A 234 17.58 0.20 4.80
C GLY A 234 17.28 -0.21 3.35
N ARG A 235 18.25 -0.86 2.71
CA ARG A 235 18.12 -1.28 1.32
C ARG A 235 17.26 -2.53 1.23
N LYS A 236 15.95 -2.33 1.11
CA LYS A 236 14.96 -3.41 0.98
C LYS A 236 14.42 -3.53 -0.44
N VAL A 237 14.00 -4.74 -0.79
CA VAL A 237 13.38 -5.09 -2.07
C VAL A 237 12.18 -6.01 -1.84
N VAL A 238 11.25 -6.03 -2.80
CA VAL A 238 10.18 -7.03 -2.81
C VAL A 238 10.77 -8.40 -3.13
N LYS A 239 10.47 -9.41 -2.30
CA LYS A 239 10.97 -10.79 -2.45
C LYS A 239 9.92 -11.72 -3.06
N ARG A 240 8.66 -11.57 -2.66
CA ARG A 240 7.53 -12.34 -3.20
C ARG A 240 6.19 -11.66 -2.93
N PHE A 241 5.18 -12.10 -3.66
CA PHE A 241 3.77 -11.79 -3.46
C PHE A 241 3.03 -13.06 -3.07
N ASP A 242 2.11 -12.96 -2.12
CA ASP A 242 1.07 -13.97 -1.88
C ASP A 242 -0.28 -13.33 -2.19
N VAL A 243 -1.02 -13.88 -3.16
CA VAL A 243 -2.31 -13.36 -3.61
C VAL A 243 -3.40 -14.37 -3.32
N PHE A 244 -4.43 -13.93 -2.60
CA PHE A 244 -5.55 -14.78 -2.20
C PHE A 244 -6.87 -14.05 -2.29
N SER A 245 -7.96 -14.81 -2.36
CA SER A 245 -9.31 -14.26 -2.43
C SER A 245 -9.81 -13.87 -1.06
N VAL A 246 -10.55 -12.78 -1.00
CA VAL A 246 -11.21 -12.30 0.22
C VAL A 246 -12.72 -12.27 0.02
N PHE A 247 -13.45 -12.73 1.02
CA PHE A 247 -14.90 -12.71 1.05
C PHE A 247 -15.35 -11.66 2.06
N SER A 248 -16.14 -10.68 1.64
CA SER A 248 -16.81 -9.76 2.57
C SER A 248 -18.22 -10.30 2.83
N GLU A 249 -18.46 -10.77 4.06
CA GLU A 249 -19.81 -11.12 4.53
C GLU A 249 -20.77 -9.96 4.21
N GLY A 250 -21.79 -10.24 3.38
CA GLY A 250 -22.82 -9.27 3.01
C GLY A 250 -22.63 -8.54 1.66
N GLN A 251 -21.46 -8.57 1.03
CA GLN A 251 -21.33 -8.26 -0.41
C GLN A 251 -21.48 -9.51 -1.30
N ASP A 252 -21.66 -10.66 -0.65
CA ASP A 252 -21.76 -12.00 -1.24
C ASP A 252 -22.82 -12.13 -2.33
N LEU A 253 -23.92 -11.37 -2.29
CA LEU A 253 -24.97 -11.46 -3.31
C LEU A 253 -24.58 -10.70 -4.59
N LYS A 254 -23.97 -9.51 -4.48
CA LYS A 254 -23.57 -8.75 -5.68
C LYS A 254 -22.29 -9.30 -6.32
N ALA A 255 -21.30 -9.69 -5.52
CA ALA A 255 -20.06 -10.28 -6.01
C ALA A 255 -20.28 -11.67 -6.65
N LYS A 256 -21.20 -12.51 -6.11
CA LYS A 256 -21.62 -13.75 -6.78
C LYS A 256 -22.40 -13.50 -8.07
N VAL A 257 -23.26 -12.48 -8.10
CA VAL A 257 -24.08 -12.16 -9.28
C VAL A 257 -23.25 -11.55 -10.41
N GLU A 258 -22.19 -10.79 -10.09
CA GLU A 258 -21.33 -10.12 -11.07
C GLU A 258 -20.00 -10.86 -11.34
N GLY A 259 -19.70 -11.96 -10.62
CA GLY A 259 -18.48 -12.76 -10.80
C GLY A 259 -17.18 -12.04 -10.42
N LYS A 260 -17.25 -10.93 -9.68
CA LYS A 260 -16.08 -10.11 -9.32
C LYS A 260 -15.57 -10.44 -7.93
N TRP A 261 -14.52 -11.26 -7.87
CA TRP A 261 -13.78 -11.55 -6.64
C TRP A 261 -12.91 -10.36 -6.23
N ALA A 262 -12.86 -10.09 -4.93
CA ALA A 262 -11.88 -9.20 -4.32
C ALA A 262 -10.64 -10.01 -3.92
N TYR A 263 -9.47 -9.41 -4.09
CA TYR A 263 -8.19 -10.02 -3.72
C TYR A 263 -7.57 -9.30 -2.54
N ALA A 264 -6.75 -10.01 -1.78
CA ALA A 264 -5.71 -9.41 -0.95
C ALA A 264 -4.35 -9.85 -1.48
N MET A 265 -3.36 -8.98 -1.27
CA MET A 265 -1.98 -9.21 -1.72
C MET A 265 -1.02 -8.90 -0.58
N VAL A 266 -0.29 -9.92 -0.11
CA VAL A 266 0.84 -9.75 0.82
C VAL A 266 2.10 -9.56 0.00
N ILE A 267 2.74 -8.41 0.17
CA ILE A 267 4.03 -8.08 -0.44
C ILE A 267 5.10 -8.31 0.61
N HIS A 268 5.87 -9.38 0.45
CA HIS A 268 7.00 -9.69 1.33
C HIS A 268 8.21 -8.87 0.91
N VAL A 269 8.81 -8.18 1.86
CA VAL A 269 9.99 -7.35 1.66
C VAL A 269 11.14 -7.87 2.50
N GLY A 270 12.35 -7.72 1.99
CA GLY A 270 13.56 -8.14 2.68
C GLY A 270 14.76 -7.34 2.22
N ASP A 271 15.88 -7.49 2.90
CA ASP A 271 17.11 -6.80 2.53
C ASP A 271 17.58 -7.26 1.15
N GLN A 272 18.16 -6.32 0.39
CA GLN A 272 18.57 -6.50 -1.00
C GLN A 272 19.49 -7.70 -1.17
#